data_AF-A0A3N7H5C8-F1
#
_entry.id   AF-A0A3N7H5C8-F1
#
_cell.length_a   1.000
_cell.length_b   1.000
_cell.length_c   1.000
_cell.angle_alpha   90.00
_cell.angle_beta   90.00
_cell.angle_gamma   90.00
#
_symmetry.space_group_name_H-M   'P 1'
#
loop_
_entity.id
_entity.type
_entity.pdbx_description
1 polymer ?
#
loop_
_entity_poly.entity_id
_entity_poly.type
_entity_poly.pdbx_seq_one_letter_code
_entity_poly.pdbx_strand_id
1 'polypeptide(L)'
;MDKKMKQPLHIVIFSLFLVGNLGFCEGQTTELLTEEQQLRKEMDEWMRPYHREEKPAFDIWVTQMEDFELSVLRHPIYKRMDSFYQKHQEQYLRLRKADLARYKPAPKLLPGYERISDFDSAYNDADLGMKQEFEVLQTVANFRVLRVTDTWFGITVLGSFIINYLITQQGMNHEEVSHQYDYGILPFADPIEGNQWQITFINRMYALRFNWNIEDNQWTDPELWVYTGGQQPAGWLNHSFPMANTPAQRLEVELNRFRWARYDDLPDGTTADDTQRIESMQRKRMEFYDSHRKEYSRIRNEELAQYPQIDEVYAKTFRQDVPAFKEDFLSLLDHKNKHYHLSLSDALYEIDGAQILFHFYYLCMKHSGHPIYYNMAPFLSGRDVHTKKLAEDVWEIQAFYQQYTLRFKWNVVTDEISDIITRT
;
A
#
# COMPACT_ATOMS: atom_id res chain seq x y z
N MET A 1 15.41 -35.97 5.71
CA MET A 1 15.82 -34.55 5.80
C MET A 1 15.45 -33.91 4.47
N ASP A 2 14.18 -33.58 4.31
CA ASP A 2 13.69 -32.90 3.12
C ASP A 2 13.48 -31.44 3.46
N LYS A 3 14.23 -30.57 2.76
CA LYS A 3 13.99 -29.13 2.70
C LYS A 3 12.59 -28.95 2.10
N LYS A 4 11.59 -28.77 2.97
CA LYS A 4 10.23 -28.40 2.56
C LYS A 4 10.29 -27.13 1.71
N MET A 5 9.78 -27.26 0.48
CA MET A 5 9.36 -26.18 -0.41
C MET A 5 8.68 -25.04 0.38
N LYS A 6 9.40 -23.95 0.65
CA LYS A 6 8.85 -22.69 1.16
C LYS A 6 8.51 -21.69 0.04
N GLN A 7 8.57 -22.08 -1.24
CA GLN A 7 8.43 -21.13 -2.36
C GLN A 7 7.69 -21.83 -3.53
N PRO A 8 6.37 -21.61 -3.68
CA PRO A 8 5.91 -20.81 -4.82
C PRO A 8 4.64 -19.96 -4.59
N LEU A 9 4.00 -20.01 -3.42
CA LEU A 9 2.71 -19.33 -3.19
C LEU A 9 2.86 -17.80 -3.01
N HIS A 10 4.06 -17.32 -2.66
CA HIS A 10 4.35 -15.89 -2.45
C HIS A 10 4.38 -15.05 -3.75
N ILE A 11 4.31 -15.64 -4.95
CA ILE A 11 4.46 -14.86 -6.20
C ILE A 11 3.12 -14.29 -6.70
N VAL A 12 1.99 -14.95 -6.38
CA VAL A 12 0.65 -14.54 -6.87
C VAL A 12 -0.07 -13.63 -5.86
N ILE A 13 0.36 -13.65 -4.60
CA ILE A 13 -0.32 -12.97 -3.49
C ILE A 13 0.05 -11.48 -3.43
N PHE A 14 1.23 -11.07 -3.88
CA PHE A 14 1.75 -9.73 -3.57
C PHE A 14 1.24 -8.61 -4.49
N SER A 15 0.80 -8.92 -5.71
CA SER A 15 0.19 -7.93 -6.62
C SER A 15 -1.14 -7.40 -6.07
N LEU A 16 -1.82 -8.18 -5.23
CA LEU A 16 -3.09 -7.81 -4.63
C LEU A 16 -2.89 -6.88 -3.42
N PHE A 17 -1.97 -7.19 -2.50
CA PHE A 17 -2.06 -6.70 -1.11
C PHE A 17 -1.59 -5.26 -0.77
N LEU A 18 -1.12 -4.45 -1.72
CA LEU A 18 -0.37 -3.20 -1.40
C LEU A 18 -0.92 -1.89 -1.98
N VAL A 19 -2.04 -1.93 -2.71
CA VAL A 19 -2.59 -0.78 -3.47
C VAL A 19 -3.27 0.29 -2.57
N GLY A 20 -3.31 0.09 -1.25
CA GLY A 20 -4.15 0.87 -0.34
C GLY A 20 -3.67 2.26 0.07
N ASN A 21 -2.38 2.51 0.36
CA ASN A 21 -2.03 3.69 1.17
C ASN A 21 -0.60 4.24 0.99
N LEU A 22 -0.11 4.36 -0.24
CA LEU A 22 1.21 4.96 -0.49
C LEU A 22 1.17 6.41 -1.00
N GLY A 23 0.08 7.13 -0.73
CA GLY A 23 0.00 8.56 -0.99
C GLY A 23 0.63 9.37 0.15
N PHE A 24 1.21 10.53 -0.19
CA PHE A 24 1.84 11.56 0.66
C PHE A 24 3.37 11.52 0.65
N CYS A 25 3.95 11.92 -0.48
CA CYS A 25 5.36 12.28 -0.62
C CYS A 25 5.50 13.78 -0.88
N GLU A 26 5.92 14.58 0.10
CA GLU A 26 5.83 16.04 -0.06
C GLU A 26 7.04 16.83 0.51
N GLY A 27 8.11 16.91 -0.29
CA GLY A 27 9.10 17.99 -0.32
C GLY A 27 8.70 19.24 -1.14
N GLN A 28 7.92 20.14 -0.52
CA GLN A 28 7.71 21.58 -0.79
C GLN A 28 7.77 22.19 -2.21
N THR A 29 6.68 22.90 -2.57
CA THR A 29 6.70 24.38 -2.73
C THR A 29 5.44 25.05 -2.14
N THR A 30 5.68 25.96 -1.17
CA THR A 30 4.81 27.08 -0.74
C THR A 30 3.29 26.88 -0.59
N GLU A 31 2.87 26.30 0.54
CA GLU A 31 1.70 26.63 1.37
C GLU A 31 1.92 25.94 2.73
N LEU A 32 1.29 26.38 3.83
CA LEU A 32 1.53 25.83 5.17
C LEU A 32 1.26 24.31 5.17
N LEU A 33 2.32 23.50 5.27
CA LEU A 33 2.21 22.05 5.44
C LEU A 33 1.42 21.76 6.72
N THR A 34 0.56 20.74 6.67
CA THR A 34 -0.05 20.18 7.88
C THR A 34 1.02 19.61 8.80
N GLU A 35 0.70 19.47 10.10
CA GLU A 35 1.63 18.88 11.09
C GLU A 35 2.08 17.47 10.68
N GLU A 36 1.22 16.70 10.02
CA GLU A 36 1.54 15.36 9.51
C GLU A 36 2.54 15.42 8.34
N GLN A 37 2.27 16.25 7.32
CA GLN A 37 3.15 16.44 6.17
C GLN A 37 4.54 16.92 6.60
N GLN A 38 4.59 17.85 7.56
CA GLN A 38 5.86 18.33 8.11
C GLN A 38 6.65 17.22 8.80
N LEU A 39 6.00 16.36 9.61
CA LEU A 39 6.68 15.25 10.26
C LEU A 39 7.17 14.21 9.26
N ARG A 40 6.36 13.85 8.25
CA ARG A 40 6.77 12.94 7.16
C ARG A 40 7.95 13.49 6.38
N LYS A 41 7.95 14.79 6.08
CA LYS A 41 9.09 15.47 5.45
C LYS A 41 10.36 15.35 6.30
N GLU A 42 10.25 15.57 7.61
CA GLU A 42 11.39 15.41 8.53
C GLU A 42 11.91 13.96 8.56
N MET A 43 11.02 12.96 8.52
CA MET A 43 11.40 11.55 8.40
C MET A 43 12.18 11.28 7.10
N ASP A 44 11.72 11.81 5.97
CA ASP A 44 12.38 11.64 4.66
C ASP A 44 13.75 12.35 4.63
N GLU A 45 13.83 13.56 5.16
CA GLU A 45 15.10 14.29 5.32
C GLU A 45 16.08 13.49 6.18
N TRP A 46 15.59 12.86 7.25
CA TRP A 46 16.37 12.00 8.13
C TRP A 46 16.85 10.73 7.43
N MET A 47 16.03 10.17 6.54
CA MET A 47 16.34 8.94 5.81
C MET A 47 17.14 9.16 4.52
N ARG A 48 17.25 10.40 4.04
CA ARG A 48 17.95 10.77 2.81
C ARG A 48 19.35 10.15 2.64
N PRO A 49 20.24 10.11 3.65
CA PRO A 49 21.56 9.50 3.50
C PRO A 49 21.50 8.03 3.06
N TYR A 50 20.46 7.29 3.49
CA TYR A 50 20.28 5.87 3.17
C TYR A 50 19.85 5.61 1.73
N HIS A 51 19.42 6.63 0.99
CA HIS A 51 19.18 6.50 -0.46
C HIS A 51 20.48 6.50 -1.27
N ARG A 52 21.56 7.11 -0.75
CA ARG A 52 22.75 7.39 -1.55
C ARG A 52 24.04 7.06 -0.80
N GLU A 53 24.36 7.84 0.22
CA GLU A 53 25.66 7.82 0.92
C GLU A 53 25.84 6.57 1.80
N GLU A 54 24.83 6.23 2.59
CA GLU A 54 24.79 5.07 3.48
C GLU A 54 24.05 3.87 2.83
N LYS A 55 23.79 3.92 1.51
CA LYS A 55 22.97 2.95 0.79
C LYS A 55 23.39 1.48 0.97
N PRO A 56 24.68 1.10 0.85
CA PRO A 56 25.07 -0.29 1.01
C PRO A 56 24.76 -0.84 2.42
N ALA A 57 24.92 -0.01 3.46
CA ALA A 57 24.60 -0.40 4.83
C ALA A 57 23.08 -0.51 5.03
N PHE A 58 22.31 0.36 4.38
CA PHE A 58 20.85 0.30 4.38
C PHE A 58 20.34 -0.96 3.67
N ASP A 59 20.85 -1.28 2.48
CA ASP A 59 20.42 -2.44 1.70
C ASP A 59 20.67 -3.76 2.48
N ILE A 60 21.80 -3.87 3.19
CA ILE A 60 22.09 -5.02 4.08
C ILE A 60 21.08 -5.08 5.23
N TRP A 61 20.86 -3.96 5.92
CA TRP A 61 19.95 -3.92 7.06
C TRP A 61 18.50 -4.20 6.67
N VAL A 62 18.05 -3.67 5.53
CA VAL A 62 16.72 -3.95 4.97
C VAL A 62 16.58 -5.42 4.64
N THR A 63 17.58 -6.04 4.02
CA THR A 63 17.54 -7.48 3.73
C THR A 63 17.34 -8.29 5.01
N GLN A 64 18.11 -7.99 6.07
CA GLN A 64 17.96 -8.66 7.37
C GLN A 64 16.58 -8.39 8.01
N MET A 65 16.00 -7.22 7.77
CA MET A 65 14.69 -6.84 8.31
C MET A 65 13.56 -7.56 7.56
N GLU A 66 13.68 -7.69 6.24
CA GLU A 66 12.78 -8.46 5.39
C GLU A 66 12.92 -9.97 5.57
N ASP A 67 14.09 -10.43 6.07
CA ASP A 67 14.32 -11.78 6.60
C ASP A 67 13.87 -11.93 8.07
N PHE A 68 13.30 -10.87 8.65
CA PHE A 68 12.73 -10.81 10.01
C PHE A 68 13.71 -11.20 11.12
N GLU A 69 14.99 -10.88 10.95
CA GLU A 69 16.00 -11.15 11.96
C GLU A 69 15.84 -10.20 13.15
N LEU A 70 15.75 -10.73 14.38
CA LEU A 70 15.74 -9.91 15.61
C LEU A 70 16.99 -9.02 15.77
N SER A 71 18.08 -9.36 15.06
CA SER A 71 19.33 -8.59 15.04
C SER A 71 19.13 -7.15 14.55
N VAL A 72 18.14 -6.91 13.67
CA VAL A 72 17.88 -5.61 13.06
C VAL A 72 17.46 -4.55 14.07
N LEU A 73 16.82 -4.95 15.16
CA LEU A 73 16.39 -4.09 16.26
C LEU A 73 17.58 -3.59 17.12
N ARG A 74 18.77 -4.15 16.92
CA ARG A 74 20.01 -3.70 17.58
C ARG A 74 20.88 -2.86 16.65
N HIS A 75 20.54 -2.82 15.37
CA HIS A 75 21.32 -2.15 14.34
C HIS A 75 21.32 -0.62 14.52
N PRO A 76 22.42 0.10 14.20
CA PRO A 76 22.48 1.56 14.31
C PRO A 76 21.37 2.30 13.54
N ILE A 77 20.95 1.77 12.39
CA ILE A 77 19.87 2.38 11.58
C ILE A 77 18.55 2.38 12.35
N TYR A 78 18.15 1.23 12.91
CA TYR A 78 16.96 1.16 13.76
C TYR A 78 17.07 2.07 14.99
N LYS A 79 18.22 2.09 15.68
CA LYS A 79 18.42 2.99 16.84
C LYS A 79 18.26 4.46 16.48
N ARG A 80 18.66 4.87 15.27
CA ARG A 80 18.44 6.24 14.76
C ARG A 80 16.95 6.50 14.48
N MET A 81 16.23 5.54 13.92
CA MET A 81 14.78 5.63 13.72
C MET A 81 14.02 5.73 15.05
N ASP A 82 14.34 4.88 16.02
CA ASP A 82 13.77 4.93 17.37
C ASP A 82 14.08 6.28 18.04
N SER A 83 15.32 6.77 17.94
CA SER A 83 15.68 8.09 18.49
C SER A 83 14.84 9.24 17.90
N PHE A 84 14.53 9.18 16.61
CA PHE A 84 13.62 10.14 15.97
C PHE A 84 12.21 10.02 16.57
N TYR A 85 11.67 8.80 16.66
CA TYR A 85 10.36 8.58 17.26
C TYR A 85 10.31 9.09 18.72
N GLN A 86 11.30 8.77 19.56
CA GLN A 86 11.35 9.25 20.96
C GLN A 86 11.34 10.78 21.04
N LYS A 87 12.07 11.47 20.15
CA LYS A 87 12.10 12.94 20.08
C LYS A 87 10.73 13.53 19.73
N HIS A 88 9.93 12.83 18.92
CA HIS A 88 8.65 13.31 18.39
C HIS A 88 7.43 12.60 19.02
N GLN A 89 7.59 11.87 20.11
CA GLN A 89 6.56 10.97 20.67
C GLN A 89 5.19 11.65 20.87
N GLU A 90 5.16 12.85 21.45
CA GLU A 90 3.91 13.58 21.66
C GLU A 90 3.22 13.97 20.35
N GLN A 91 4.01 14.31 19.32
CA GLN A 91 3.51 14.65 17.98
C GLN A 91 2.89 13.43 17.31
N TYR A 92 3.55 12.27 17.37
CA TYR A 92 2.99 10.99 16.91
C TYR A 92 1.66 10.69 17.60
N LEU A 93 1.61 10.81 18.93
CA LEU A 93 0.40 10.50 19.68
C LEU A 93 -0.77 11.42 19.31
N ARG A 94 -0.51 12.73 19.12
CA ARG A 94 -1.53 13.69 18.67
C ARG A 94 -2.06 13.35 17.28
N LEU A 95 -1.16 13.10 16.32
CA LEU A 95 -1.51 12.79 14.94
C LEU A 95 -2.30 11.47 14.85
N ARG A 96 -1.86 10.42 15.54
CA ARG A 96 -2.58 9.14 15.60
C ARG A 96 -3.98 9.30 16.19
N LYS A 97 -4.14 10.07 17.27
CA LYS A 97 -5.47 10.37 17.86
C LYS A 97 -6.37 11.16 16.90
N ALA A 98 -5.80 12.14 16.20
CA ALA A 98 -6.54 12.93 15.22
C ALA A 98 -7.01 12.06 14.03
N ASP A 99 -6.19 11.12 13.60
CA ASP A 99 -6.56 10.16 12.55
C ASP A 99 -7.66 9.20 13.04
N LEU A 100 -7.49 8.59 14.22
CA LEU A 100 -8.46 7.64 14.81
C LEU A 100 -9.87 8.24 14.97
N ALA A 101 -9.96 9.54 15.27
CA ALA A 101 -11.24 10.24 15.40
C ALA A 101 -12.08 10.28 14.10
N ARG A 102 -11.49 9.95 12.95
CA ARG A 102 -12.17 9.89 11.64
C ARG A 102 -12.99 8.62 11.46
N TYR A 103 -12.65 7.55 12.17
CA TYR A 103 -13.19 6.21 11.94
C TYR A 103 -14.41 5.94 12.83
N LYS A 104 -15.31 5.10 12.33
CA LYS A 104 -16.46 4.63 13.11
C LYS A 104 -16.10 3.40 13.95
N PRO A 105 -16.83 3.16 15.04
CA PRO A 105 -16.86 1.87 15.73
C PRO A 105 -17.18 0.70 14.80
N ALA A 106 -16.53 -0.44 15.03
CA ALA A 106 -16.79 -1.65 14.27
C ALA A 106 -18.23 -2.16 14.47
N PRO A 107 -18.85 -2.77 13.44
CA PRO A 107 -20.15 -3.41 13.61
C PRO A 107 -20.04 -4.57 14.62
N LYS A 108 -21.05 -4.70 15.49
CA LYS A 108 -21.10 -5.78 16.50
C LYS A 108 -21.21 -7.17 15.90
N LEU A 109 -21.79 -7.27 14.70
CA LEU A 109 -21.99 -8.50 13.95
C LEU A 109 -21.19 -8.43 12.66
N LEU A 110 -20.56 -9.53 12.29
CA LEU A 110 -19.84 -9.72 11.03
C LEU A 110 -20.59 -10.80 10.22
N PRO A 111 -21.74 -10.49 9.59
CA PRO A 111 -22.51 -11.45 8.82
C PRO A 111 -21.65 -12.05 7.69
N GLY A 112 -21.72 -13.38 7.54
CA GLY A 112 -20.95 -14.09 6.51
C GLY A 112 -19.47 -14.32 6.85
N TYR A 113 -19.02 -13.98 8.06
CA TYR A 113 -17.68 -14.26 8.54
C TYR A 113 -17.71 -15.20 9.75
N GLU A 114 -16.75 -16.12 9.80
CA GLU A 114 -16.54 -17.01 10.93
C GLU A 114 -15.13 -16.83 11.49
N ARG A 115 -15.02 -16.84 12.83
CA ARG A 115 -13.73 -16.76 13.51
C ARG A 115 -12.95 -18.05 13.26
N ILE A 116 -11.70 -17.93 12.82
CA ILE A 116 -10.80 -19.09 12.71
C ILE A 116 -10.22 -19.38 14.09
N SER A 117 -10.69 -20.43 14.76
CA SER A 117 -10.15 -20.87 16.05
C SER A 117 -8.69 -21.28 15.98
N ASP A 118 -8.27 -21.85 14.85
CA ASP A 118 -6.92 -22.40 14.67
C ASP A 118 -5.89 -21.32 14.35
N PHE A 119 -6.33 -20.09 14.04
CA PHE A 119 -5.44 -18.98 13.71
C PHE A 119 -4.53 -18.64 14.89
N ASP A 120 -5.06 -18.61 16.12
CA ASP A 120 -4.29 -18.31 17.32
C ASP A 120 -3.13 -19.31 17.50
N SER A 121 -3.37 -20.58 17.18
CA SER A 121 -2.35 -21.63 17.22
C SER A 121 -1.31 -21.47 16.11
N ALA A 122 -1.75 -21.18 14.88
CA ALA A 122 -0.85 -20.99 13.75
C ALA A 122 0.02 -19.73 13.92
N TYR A 123 -0.56 -18.63 14.39
CA TYR A 123 0.13 -17.36 14.63
C TYR A 123 1.23 -17.51 15.68
N ASN A 124 0.95 -18.25 16.75
CA ASN A 124 1.90 -18.52 17.83
C ASN A 124 2.84 -19.71 17.57
N ASP A 125 2.74 -20.38 16.42
CA ASP A 125 3.64 -21.48 16.05
C ASP A 125 5.03 -20.93 15.65
N ALA A 126 6.03 -21.24 16.47
CA ALA A 126 7.41 -20.82 16.25
C ALA A 126 8.01 -21.36 14.94
N ASP A 127 7.54 -22.52 14.44
CA ASP A 127 8.03 -23.09 13.18
C ASP A 127 7.49 -22.32 11.95
N LEU A 128 6.33 -21.67 12.10
CA LEU A 128 5.76 -20.79 11.09
C LEU A 128 6.36 -19.39 11.14
N GLY A 129 6.79 -18.94 12.32
CA GLY A 129 7.51 -17.67 12.50
C GLY A 129 6.65 -16.41 12.40
N MET A 130 5.37 -16.51 12.03
CA MET A 130 4.49 -15.36 11.74
C MET A 130 4.49 -14.28 12.83
N LYS A 131 4.45 -14.67 14.11
CA LYS A 131 4.50 -13.71 15.22
C LYS A 131 5.83 -12.94 15.27
N GLN A 132 6.96 -13.61 15.05
CA GLN A 132 8.26 -12.93 15.00
C GLN A 132 8.33 -11.98 13.80
N GLU A 133 7.87 -12.41 12.62
CA GLU A 133 7.81 -11.56 11.42
C GLU A 133 6.99 -10.30 11.70
N PHE A 134 5.83 -10.49 12.31
CA PHE A 134 4.93 -9.43 12.72
C PHE A 134 5.57 -8.45 13.72
N GLU A 135 6.18 -8.95 14.80
CA GLU A 135 6.83 -8.14 15.84
C GLU A 135 7.99 -7.30 15.30
N VAL A 136 8.83 -7.88 14.40
CA VAL A 136 9.93 -7.16 13.76
C VAL A 136 9.39 -6.02 12.89
N LEU A 137 8.43 -6.31 12.01
CA LEU A 137 7.84 -5.31 11.13
C LEU A 137 7.15 -4.20 11.90
N GLN A 138 6.36 -4.55 12.92
CA GLN A 138 5.69 -3.60 13.79
C GLN A 138 6.65 -2.63 14.46
N THR A 139 7.74 -3.17 15.03
CA THR A 139 8.72 -2.38 15.76
C THR A 139 9.44 -1.41 14.83
N VAL A 140 9.85 -1.87 13.65
CA VAL A 140 10.51 -1.02 12.65
C VAL A 140 9.54 -0.01 12.03
N ALA A 141 8.30 -0.41 11.74
CA ALA A 141 7.27 0.43 11.14
C ALA A 141 6.80 1.57 12.06
N ASN A 142 7.03 1.49 13.38
CA ASN A 142 6.67 2.56 14.32
C ASN A 142 7.20 3.94 13.87
N PHE A 143 8.35 3.96 13.17
CA PHE A 143 8.95 5.16 12.59
C PHE A 143 8.08 5.86 11.51
N ARG A 144 7.16 5.15 10.85
CA ARG A 144 6.32 5.69 9.77
C ARG A 144 4.82 5.66 10.05
N VAL A 145 4.38 4.88 11.04
CA VAL A 145 2.97 4.71 11.34
C VAL A 145 2.42 5.96 12.04
N LEU A 146 1.61 6.73 11.32
CA LEU A 146 0.87 7.89 11.84
C LEU A 146 -0.65 7.70 11.76
N ARG A 147 -1.11 6.83 10.87
CA ARG A 147 -2.53 6.58 10.60
C ARG A 147 -2.90 5.12 10.81
N VAL A 148 -4.20 4.86 10.99
CA VAL A 148 -4.75 3.49 11.01
C VAL A 148 -4.37 2.74 9.74
N THR A 149 -4.39 3.40 8.60
CA THR A 149 -4.02 2.75 7.35
C THR A 149 -2.54 2.44 7.20
N ASP A 150 -1.66 3.13 7.93
CA ASP A 150 -0.22 2.82 7.94
C ASP A 150 0.04 1.49 8.69
N THR A 151 -0.90 1.02 9.51
CA THR A 151 -0.79 -0.26 10.22
C THR A 151 -1.00 -1.46 9.28
N TRP A 152 -1.23 -1.22 7.98
CA TRP A 152 -1.48 -2.26 6.98
C TRP A 152 -0.31 -3.25 6.80
N PHE A 153 0.92 -2.89 7.20
CA PHE A 153 2.08 -3.80 7.14
C PHE A 153 1.78 -5.16 7.78
N GLY A 154 0.93 -5.19 8.82
CA GLY A 154 0.54 -6.42 9.51
C GLY A 154 -0.27 -7.38 8.64
N ILE A 155 -1.05 -6.86 7.70
CA ILE A 155 -1.83 -7.69 6.77
C ILE A 155 -0.93 -8.35 5.73
N THR A 156 0.21 -7.75 5.40
CA THR A 156 1.19 -8.38 4.51
C THR A 156 1.72 -9.70 5.09
N VAL A 157 1.93 -9.77 6.41
CA VAL A 157 2.31 -11.01 7.11
C VAL A 157 1.19 -12.04 7.09
N LEU A 158 -0.04 -11.60 7.35
CA LEU A 158 -1.20 -12.49 7.47
C LEU A 158 -1.81 -12.91 6.12
N GLY A 159 -1.54 -12.17 5.05
CA GLY A 159 -2.19 -12.34 3.74
C GLY A 159 -1.98 -13.73 3.15
N SER A 160 -0.76 -14.28 3.28
CA SER A 160 -0.45 -15.64 2.82
C SER A 160 -1.28 -16.70 3.53
N PHE A 161 -1.47 -16.55 4.85
CA PHE A 161 -2.31 -17.44 5.64
C PHE A 161 -3.77 -17.35 5.20
N ILE A 162 -4.30 -16.11 5.11
CA ILE A 162 -5.70 -15.86 4.74
C ILE A 162 -6.03 -16.48 3.38
N ILE A 163 -5.21 -16.22 2.36
CA ILE A 163 -5.44 -16.73 1.01
C ILE A 163 -5.34 -18.24 0.96
N ASN A 164 -4.32 -18.82 1.60
CA ASN A 164 -4.17 -20.26 1.64
C ASN A 164 -5.36 -20.92 2.34
N TYR A 165 -5.88 -20.31 3.41
CA TYR A 165 -7.08 -20.79 4.08
C TYR A 165 -8.31 -20.72 3.16
N LEU A 166 -8.55 -19.59 2.50
CA LEU A 166 -9.68 -19.41 1.57
C LEU A 166 -9.64 -20.43 0.41
N ILE A 167 -8.46 -20.70 -0.13
CA ILE A 167 -8.32 -21.66 -1.25
C ILE A 167 -8.45 -23.11 -0.75
N THR A 168 -7.70 -23.48 0.27
CA THR A 168 -7.57 -24.90 0.65
C THR A 168 -8.69 -25.38 1.56
N GLN A 169 -9.24 -24.51 2.42
CA GLN A 169 -10.28 -24.86 3.38
C GLN A 169 -11.67 -24.42 2.91
N GLN A 170 -11.79 -23.24 2.29
CA GLN A 170 -13.07 -22.72 1.79
C GLN A 170 -13.33 -23.05 0.31
N GLY A 171 -12.35 -23.63 -0.40
CA GLY A 171 -12.50 -24.08 -1.78
C GLY A 171 -12.60 -22.95 -2.81
N MET A 172 -12.25 -21.71 -2.44
CA MET A 172 -12.26 -20.58 -3.37
C MET A 172 -11.15 -20.74 -4.41
N ASN A 173 -11.43 -20.35 -5.65
CA ASN A 173 -10.40 -20.30 -6.68
C ASN A 173 -9.61 -18.96 -6.60
N HIS A 174 -8.44 -18.93 -7.25
CA HIS A 174 -7.58 -17.74 -7.24
C HIS A 174 -8.25 -16.48 -7.83
N GLU A 175 -9.12 -16.66 -8.83
CA GLU A 175 -9.85 -15.56 -9.45
C GLU A 175 -10.89 -14.96 -8.49
N GLU A 176 -11.62 -15.79 -7.76
CA GLU A 176 -12.56 -15.35 -6.73
C GLU A 176 -11.86 -14.57 -5.61
N VAL A 177 -10.72 -15.06 -5.12
CA VAL A 177 -9.89 -14.35 -4.13
C VAL A 177 -9.44 -12.99 -4.65
N SER A 178 -8.96 -12.94 -5.90
CA SER A 178 -8.55 -11.70 -6.57
C SER A 178 -9.70 -10.70 -6.66
N HIS A 179 -10.87 -11.13 -7.14
CA HIS A 179 -12.05 -10.27 -7.26
C HIS A 179 -12.55 -9.78 -5.90
N GLN A 180 -12.51 -10.60 -4.85
CA GLN A 180 -12.94 -10.18 -3.52
C GLN A 180 -12.00 -9.12 -2.93
N TYR A 181 -10.70 -9.26 -3.14
CA TYR A 181 -9.72 -8.27 -2.73
C TYR A 181 -9.98 -6.90 -3.39
N ASP A 182 -10.41 -6.91 -4.65
CA ASP A 182 -10.72 -5.72 -5.46
C ASP A 182 -11.82 -4.81 -4.88
N TYR A 183 -12.65 -5.31 -3.95
CA TYR A 183 -13.70 -4.51 -3.28
C TYR A 183 -13.17 -3.62 -2.14
N GLY A 184 -11.91 -3.78 -1.76
CA GLY A 184 -11.24 -2.91 -0.80
C GLY A 184 -11.53 -3.26 0.65
N ILE A 185 -10.96 -2.45 1.54
CA ILE A 185 -10.98 -2.68 2.98
C ILE A 185 -11.50 -1.46 3.69
N LEU A 186 -12.36 -1.68 4.67
CA LEU A 186 -12.89 -0.65 5.55
C LEU A 186 -12.28 -0.77 6.94
N PRO A 187 -11.49 0.22 7.37
CA PRO A 187 -11.02 0.34 8.75
C PRO A 187 -12.10 0.90 9.68
N PHE A 188 -12.07 0.41 10.91
CA PHE A 188 -12.87 0.85 12.04
C PHE A 188 -11.96 1.04 13.25
N ALA A 189 -12.32 1.98 14.13
CA ALA A 189 -11.59 2.24 15.36
C ALA A 189 -12.54 2.44 16.53
N ASP A 190 -12.33 1.67 17.59
CA ASP A 190 -13.10 1.70 18.83
C ASP A 190 -12.18 2.13 19.98
N PRO A 191 -12.46 3.23 20.69
CA PRO A 191 -11.66 3.63 21.84
C PRO A 191 -11.82 2.61 22.97
N ILE A 192 -10.72 2.20 23.60
CA ILE A 192 -10.72 1.36 24.81
C ILE A 192 -10.42 2.24 26.02
N GLU A 193 -9.18 2.25 26.50
CA GLU A 193 -8.72 3.03 27.65
C GLU A 193 -7.33 3.61 27.36
N GLY A 194 -7.09 4.85 27.79
CA GLY A 194 -5.80 5.52 27.61
C GLY A 194 -5.39 5.65 26.15
N ASN A 195 -4.27 5.03 25.79
CA ASN A 195 -3.72 5.00 24.42
C ASN A 195 -4.03 3.67 23.70
N GLN A 196 -4.99 2.88 24.19
CA GLN A 196 -5.42 1.63 23.56
C GLN A 196 -6.67 1.84 22.71
N TRP A 197 -6.61 1.37 21.46
CA TRP A 197 -7.70 1.41 20.51
C TRP A 197 -7.89 0.05 19.87
N GLN A 198 -9.12 -0.44 19.75
CA GLN A 198 -9.40 -1.62 18.97
C GLN A 198 -9.58 -1.23 17.51
N ILE A 199 -8.75 -1.80 16.64
CA ILE A 199 -8.83 -1.61 15.19
C ILE A 199 -9.47 -2.85 14.60
N THR A 200 -10.45 -2.64 13.72
CA THR A 200 -11.01 -3.72 12.90
C THR A 200 -10.90 -3.34 11.43
N PHE A 201 -10.22 -4.15 10.63
CA PHE A 201 -10.26 -4.06 9.18
C PHE A 201 -11.27 -5.06 8.64
N ILE A 202 -12.19 -4.63 7.79
CA ILE A 202 -13.15 -5.52 7.12
C ILE A 202 -12.93 -5.44 5.61
N ASN A 203 -12.60 -6.58 5.02
CA ASN A 203 -12.58 -6.85 3.59
C ASN A 203 -13.70 -7.86 3.29
N ARG A 204 -14.14 -8.02 2.03
CA ARG A 204 -15.03 -9.10 1.61
C ARG A 204 -14.46 -10.52 1.82
N MET A 205 -13.15 -10.67 1.95
CA MET A 205 -12.47 -11.95 2.22
C MET A 205 -12.31 -12.28 3.71
N TYR A 206 -12.08 -11.26 4.54
CA TYR A 206 -11.74 -11.43 5.96
C TYR A 206 -12.09 -10.20 6.79
N ALA A 207 -12.21 -10.38 8.10
CA ALA A 207 -12.08 -9.32 9.08
C ALA A 207 -10.87 -9.59 9.97
N LEU A 208 -10.08 -8.56 10.25
CA LEU A 208 -8.92 -8.62 11.14
C LEU A 208 -9.15 -7.65 12.28
N ARG A 209 -9.02 -8.11 13.52
CA ARG A 209 -9.18 -7.28 14.71
C ARG A 209 -7.96 -7.38 15.61
N PHE A 210 -7.52 -6.27 16.17
CA PHE A 210 -6.44 -6.22 17.16
C PHE A 210 -6.61 -4.96 18.01
N ASN A 211 -6.01 -4.96 19.20
CA ASN A 211 -5.87 -3.74 19.98
C ASN A 211 -4.50 -3.11 19.67
N TRP A 212 -4.50 -1.83 19.35
CA TRP A 212 -3.34 -1.03 19.02
C TRP A 212 -3.04 -0.06 20.17
N ASN A 213 -1.82 -0.17 20.71
CA ASN A 213 -1.25 0.88 21.53
C ASN A 213 -0.69 1.97 20.61
N ILE A 214 -1.39 3.09 20.55
CA ILE A 214 -1.04 4.18 19.62
C ILE A 214 0.15 4.99 20.12
N GLU A 215 0.65 4.73 21.32
CA GLU A 215 1.88 5.31 21.82
C GLU A 215 3.07 4.65 21.14
N ASP A 216 3.30 3.36 21.38
CA ASP A 216 4.51 2.62 20.98
C ASP A 216 4.32 1.72 19.73
N ASN A 217 3.16 1.83 19.07
CA ASN A 217 2.75 1.03 17.93
C ASN A 217 2.61 -0.49 18.19
N GLN A 218 2.53 -0.93 19.44
CA GLN A 218 2.35 -2.36 19.76
C GLN A 218 0.92 -2.83 19.51
N TRP A 219 0.76 -4.09 19.06
CA TRP A 219 -0.53 -4.72 18.84
C TRP A 219 -0.66 -5.89 19.78
N THR A 220 -1.88 -6.17 20.22
CA THR A 220 -2.20 -7.49 20.77
C THR A 220 -2.16 -8.55 19.66
N ASP A 221 -2.09 -9.82 20.05
CA ASP A 221 -2.30 -10.93 19.11
C ASP A 221 -3.60 -10.69 18.31
N PRO A 222 -3.54 -10.77 16.96
CA PRO A 222 -4.69 -10.48 16.13
C PRO A 222 -5.75 -11.59 16.20
N GLU A 223 -7.01 -11.21 16.03
CA GLU A 223 -8.12 -12.13 15.79
C GLU A 223 -8.50 -12.09 14.29
N LEU A 224 -8.69 -13.25 13.68
CA LEU A 224 -9.03 -13.38 12.26
C LEU A 224 -10.39 -14.06 12.05
N TRP A 225 -11.23 -13.42 11.25
CA TRP A 225 -12.46 -14.00 10.72
C TRP A 225 -12.36 -14.06 9.21
N VAL A 226 -12.88 -15.10 8.60
CA VAL A 226 -12.86 -15.28 7.14
C VAL A 226 -14.25 -15.48 6.60
N TYR A 227 -14.41 -15.08 5.35
CA TYR A 227 -15.64 -15.25 4.61
C TYR A 227 -15.95 -16.74 4.39
N THR A 228 -17.16 -17.18 4.75
CA THR A 228 -17.61 -18.59 4.61
C THR A 228 -18.73 -18.76 3.58
N GLY A 229 -18.92 -17.80 2.68
CA GLY A 229 -19.84 -17.94 1.52
C GLY A 229 -21.22 -17.31 1.69
N GLY A 230 -21.52 -16.66 2.82
CA GLY A 230 -22.77 -15.93 3.03
C GLY A 230 -22.70 -14.46 2.56
N GLN A 231 -23.47 -14.09 1.54
CA GLN A 231 -23.52 -12.71 1.05
C GLN A 231 -23.95 -11.75 2.16
N GLN A 232 -23.16 -10.70 2.39
CA GLN A 232 -23.55 -9.68 3.36
C GLN A 232 -24.73 -8.86 2.82
N PRO A 233 -25.65 -8.39 3.69
CA PRO A 233 -26.77 -7.58 3.25
C PRO A 233 -26.30 -6.38 2.44
N ALA A 234 -26.96 -6.12 1.30
CA ALA A 234 -26.66 -4.96 0.48
C ALA A 234 -26.68 -3.68 1.34
N GLY A 235 -25.62 -2.90 1.23
CA GLY A 235 -25.42 -1.66 1.96
C GLY A 235 -25.04 -1.78 3.43
N TRP A 236 -24.67 -2.97 3.92
CA TRP A 236 -24.30 -3.19 5.32
C TRP A 236 -23.26 -2.18 5.86
N LEU A 237 -22.25 -1.82 5.07
CA LEU A 237 -21.20 -0.87 5.45
C LEU A 237 -21.29 0.49 4.72
N ASN A 238 -22.39 0.80 4.04
CA ASN A 238 -22.50 2.00 3.18
C ASN A 238 -22.37 3.34 3.93
N HIS A 239 -22.54 3.33 5.25
CA HIS A 239 -22.41 4.51 6.09
C HIS A 239 -21.20 4.43 7.02
N SER A 240 -20.28 3.49 6.79
CA SER A 240 -19.16 3.20 7.69
C SER A 240 -17.84 3.82 7.25
N PHE A 241 -17.83 4.54 6.13
CA PHE A 241 -16.60 5.14 5.61
C PHE A 241 -16.04 6.21 6.56
N PRO A 242 -14.70 6.33 6.64
CA PRO A 242 -14.04 7.34 7.47
C PRO A 242 -14.44 8.75 7.06
N MET A 243 -14.41 9.68 8.02
CA MET A 243 -14.52 11.10 7.72
C MET A 243 -13.31 11.58 6.91
N ALA A 244 -13.58 12.31 5.84
CA ALA A 244 -12.58 12.89 4.96
C ALA A 244 -12.32 14.36 5.32
N ASN A 245 -11.06 14.67 5.62
CA ASN A 245 -10.61 16.02 5.99
C ASN A 245 -9.87 16.73 4.85
N THR A 246 -9.39 15.98 3.85
CA THR A 246 -8.72 16.52 2.66
C THR A 246 -9.46 16.14 1.39
N PRO A 247 -9.22 16.83 0.26
CA PRO A 247 -9.78 16.43 -1.03
C PRO A 247 -9.35 15.01 -1.46
N ALA A 248 -8.07 14.63 -1.25
CA ALA A 248 -7.60 13.27 -1.53
C ALA A 248 -8.37 12.22 -0.73
N GLN A 249 -8.60 12.45 0.57
CA GLN A 249 -9.41 11.56 1.41
C GLN A 249 -10.88 11.51 0.97
N ARG A 250 -11.43 12.60 0.42
CA ARG A 250 -12.81 12.58 -0.11
C ARG A 250 -12.89 11.67 -1.34
N LEU A 251 -11.96 11.80 -2.27
CA LEU A 251 -11.88 10.93 -3.44
C LEU A 251 -11.67 9.47 -3.05
N GLU A 252 -10.80 9.19 -2.07
CA GLU A 252 -10.60 7.84 -1.52
C GLU A 252 -11.90 7.26 -0.92
N VAL A 253 -12.68 8.07 -0.20
CA VAL A 253 -13.99 7.66 0.35
C VAL A 253 -15.00 7.36 -0.76
N GLU A 254 -15.08 8.19 -1.80
CA GLU A 254 -15.97 7.93 -2.94
C GLU A 254 -15.54 6.68 -3.72
N LEU A 255 -14.24 6.47 -3.92
CA LEU A 255 -13.70 5.26 -4.54
C LEU A 255 -14.04 4.02 -3.72
N ASN A 256 -13.87 4.05 -2.40
CA ASN A 256 -14.24 2.94 -1.53
C ASN A 256 -15.75 2.68 -1.55
N ARG A 257 -16.60 3.72 -1.57
CA ARG A 257 -18.05 3.56 -1.78
C ARG A 257 -18.37 2.86 -3.09
N PHE A 258 -17.75 3.30 -4.17
CA PHE A 258 -17.90 2.67 -5.48
C PHE A 258 -17.49 1.19 -5.44
N ARG A 259 -16.34 0.87 -4.84
CA ARG A 259 -15.85 -0.52 -4.72
C ARG A 259 -16.82 -1.39 -3.90
N TRP A 260 -17.32 -0.89 -2.78
CA TRP A 260 -18.25 -1.64 -1.94
C TRP A 260 -19.62 -1.83 -2.59
N ALA A 261 -20.15 -0.81 -3.28
CA ALA A 261 -21.40 -0.91 -4.03
C ALA A 261 -21.31 -1.94 -5.17
N ARG A 262 -20.14 -2.08 -5.83
CA ARG A 262 -19.94 -3.12 -6.86
C ARG A 262 -20.13 -4.54 -6.33
N TYR A 263 -19.81 -4.80 -5.06
CA TYR A 263 -20.10 -6.10 -4.45
C TYR A 263 -21.61 -6.28 -4.25
N ASP A 264 -22.29 -5.25 -3.74
CA ASP A 264 -23.73 -5.34 -3.44
C ASP A 264 -24.57 -5.52 -4.72
N ASP A 265 -24.06 -5.06 -5.86
CA ASP A 265 -24.66 -5.22 -7.19
C ASP A 265 -24.47 -6.62 -7.80
N LEU A 266 -23.72 -7.53 -7.17
CA LEU A 266 -23.51 -8.88 -7.70
C LEU A 266 -24.78 -9.73 -7.52
N PRO A 267 -25.28 -10.38 -8.59
CA PRO A 267 -26.42 -11.27 -8.47
C PRO A 267 -26.08 -12.49 -7.62
N ASP A 268 -27.01 -12.86 -6.73
CA ASP A 268 -26.92 -14.06 -5.89
C ASP A 268 -26.60 -15.30 -6.74
N GLY A 269 -25.42 -15.88 -6.54
CA GLY A 269 -25.09 -17.27 -6.89
C GLY A 269 -25.41 -17.74 -8.31
N THR A 270 -25.53 -16.84 -9.29
CA THR A 270 -25.91 -17.20 -10.65
C THR A 270 -24.83 -16.83 -11.64
N THR A 271 -24.54 -17.80 -12.51
CA THR A 271 -23.69 -17.77 -13.69
C THR A 271 -24.11 -16.63 -14.64
N ALA A 272 -23.85 -15.39 -14.25
CA ALA A 272 -23.69 -14.33 -15.23
C ALA A 272 -22.51 -14.75 -16.12
N ASP A 273 -22.68 -14.65 -17.44
CA ASP A 273 -21.56 -14.78 -18.37
C ASP A 273 -20.44 -13.84 -17.90
N ASP A 274 -19.31 -14.43 -17.50
CA ASP A 274 -18.17 -13.69 -16.94
C ASP A 274 -17.77 -12.54 -17.85
N THR A 275 -17.94 -12.69 -19.17
CA THR A 275 -17.71 -11.66 -20.18
C THR A 275 -18.59 -10.42 -19.95
N GLN A 276 -19.92 -10.61 -19.83
CA GLN A 276 -20.85 -9.50 -19.61
C GLN A 276 -20.62 -8.81 -18.27
N ARG A 277 -20.27 -9.60 -17.24
CA ARG A 277 -19.91 -9.08 -15.92
C ARG A 277 -18.65 -8.21 -16.00
N ILE A 278 -17.60 -8.69 -16.66
CA ILE A 278 -16.34 -7.95 -16.84
C ILE A 278 -16.58 -6.66 -17.62
N GLU A 279 -17.31 -6.70 -18.74
CA GLU A 279 -17.63 -5.51 -19.54
C GLU A 279 -18.44 -4.47 -18.75
N SER A 280 -19.44 -4.92 -17.98
CA SER A 280 -20.23 -4.06 -17.11
C SER A 280 -19.37 -3.41 -16.02
N MET A 281 -18.47 -4.17 -15.39
CA MET A 281 -17.55 -3.66 -14.38
C MET A 281 -16.58 -2.63 -14.96
N GLN A 282 -16.01 -2.90 -16.14
CA GLN A 282 -15.12 -1.97 -16.82
C GLN A 282 -15.84 -0.66 -17.18
N ARG A 283 -17.08 -0.75 -17.67
CA ARG A 283 -17.90 0.43 -17.97
C ARG A 283 -18.16 1.28 -16.73
N LYS A 284 -18.59 0.65 -15.63
CA LYS A 284 -18.82 1.34 -14.34
C LYS A 284 -17.54 2.00 -13.81
N ARG A 285 -16.38 1.34 -13.93
CA ARG A 285 -15.07 1.91 -13.56
C ARG A 285 -14.75 3.15 -14.41
N MET A 286 -15.00 3.08 -15.72
CA MET A 286 -14.78 4.22 -16.63
C MET A 286 -15.70 5.39 -16.31
N GLU A 287 -17.00 5.13 -16.10
CA GLU A 287 -17.98 6.16 -15.72
C GLU A 287 -17.62 6.85 -14.39
N PHE A 288 -17.19 6.08 -13.39
CA PHE A 288 -16.68 6.64 -12.13
C PHE A 288 -15.45 7.52 -12.37
N TYR A 289 -14.47 7.02 -13.11
CA TYR A 289 -13.24 7.77 -13.38
C TYR A 289 -13.52 9.07 -14.17
N ASP A 290 -14.34 9.00 -15.22
CA ASP A 290 -14.69 10.15 -16.04
C ASP A 290 -15.46 11.22 -15.27
N SER A 291 -16.37 10.81 -14.38
CA SER A 291 -17.12 11.74 -13.53
C SER A 291 -16.26 12.45 -12.49
N HIS A 292 -15.11 11.88 -12.11
CA HIS A 292 -14.16 12.45 -11.16
C HIS A 292 -12.86 12.98 -11.81
N ARG A 293 -12.74 12.95 -13.15
CA ARG A 293 -11.49 13.25 -13.87
C ARG A 293 -10.86 14.60 -13.49
N LYS A 294 -11.68 15.64 -13.31
CA LYS A 294 -11.21 16.97 -12.87
C LYS A 294 -10.63 16.95 -11.46
N GLU A 295 -11.23 16.17 -10.57
CA GLU A 295 -10.75 16.02 -9.20
C GLU A 295 -9.44 15.23 -9.16
N TYR A 296 -9.34 14.12 -9.90
CA TYR A 296 -8.09 13.38 -10.07
C TYR A 296 -6.96 14.27 -10.60
N SER A 297 -7.16 14.99 -11.71
CA SER A 297 -6.13 15.88 -12.28
C SER A 297 -5.69 16.97 -11.29
N ARG A 298 -6.64 17.59 -10.57
CA ARG A 298 -6.30 18.61 -9.57
C ARG A 298 -5.45 18.02 -8.45
N ILE A 299 -5.89 16.92 -7.84
CA ILE A 299 -5.16 16.28 -6.72
C ILE A 299 -3.78 15.81 -7.20
N ARG A 300 -3.68 15.17 -8.37
CA ARG A 300 -2.39 14.72 -8.92
C ARG A 300 -1.42 15.87 -9.14
N ASN A 301 -1.89 17.00 -9.66
CA ASN A 301 -1.07 18.20 -9.80
C ASN A 301 -0.59 18.72 -8.44
N GLU A 302 -1.46 18.72 -7.42
CA GLU A 302 -1.13 19.15 -6.06
C GLU A 302 -0.09 18.23 -5.42
N GLU A 303 -0.24 16.91 -5.51
CA GLU A 303 0.67 15.93 -4.90
C GLU A 303 2.00 15.87 -5.64
N LEU A 304 2.00 15.87 -6.98
CA LEU A 304 3.25 15.85 -7.76
C LEU A 304 4.10 17.10 -7.57
N ALA A 305 3.48 18.26 -7.34
CA ALA A 305 4.17 19.53 -7.11
C ALA A 305 4.99 19.54 -5.82
N GLN A 306 4.77 18.55 -4.98
CA GLN A 306 5.39 18.46 -3.69
C GLN A 306 6.55 17.49 -3.68
N TYR A 307 6.92 16.83 -4.78
CA TYR A 307 8.21 16.16 -4.84
C TYR A 307 9.36 17.15 -5.06
N PRO A 308 10.59 16.81 -4.61
CA PRO A 308 11.77 17.59 -4.92
C PRO A 308 12.03 17.67 -6.43
N GLN A 309 12.73 18.73 -6.86
CA GLN A 309 13.12 18.90 -8.27
C GLN A 309 14.04 17.80 -8.77
N ILE A 310 13.95 17.47 -10.06
CA ILE A 310 14.76 16.45 -10.75
C ILE A 310 16.26 16.61 -10.47
N ASP A 311 16.89 15.50 -10.09
CA ASP A 311 18.31 15.43 -9.82
C ASP A 311 19.10 14.95 -11.06
N GLU A 312 19.31 15.89 -11.99
CA GLU A 312 20.07 15.63 -13.22
C GLU A 312 21.55 15.28 -12.95
N VAL A 313 22.09 15.60 -11.77
CA VAL A 313 23.49 15.28 -11.42
C VAL A 313 23.58 13.81 -11.04
N TYR A 314 22.70 13.36 -10.14
CA TYR A 314 22.66 11.97 -9.72
C TYR A 314 22.21 11.05 -10.85
N ALA A 315 21.23 11.45 -11.66
CA ALA A 315 20.78 10.66 -12.81
C ALA A 315 21.90 10.30 -13.82
N LYS A 316 22.98 11.08 -13.90
CA LYS A 316 24.14 10.82 -14.77
C LYS A 316 25.04 9.69 -14.27
N THR A 317 24.87 9.22 -13.03
CA THR A 317 25.60 8.04 -12.53
C THR A 317 25.08 6.75 -13.15
N PHE A 318 23.81 6.75 -13.59
CA PHE A 318 23.15 5.63 -14.27
C PHE A 318 23.33 5.78 -15.79
N ARG A 319 24.15 4.93 -16.39
CA ARG A 319 24.66 5.13 -17.76
C ARG A 319 24.17 4.09 -18.76
N GLN A 320 23.87 2.89 -18.29
CA GLN A 320 23.54 1.78 -19.16
C GLN A 320 22.03 1.68 -19.30
N ASP A 321 21.51 1.77 -20.52
CA ASP A 321 20.10 1.51 -20.75
C ASP A 321 19.77 0.05 -20.43
N VAL A 322 18.57 -0.20 -19.90
CA VAL A 322 18.11 -1.56 -19.55
C VAL A 322 16.84 -1.90 -20.37
N PRO A 323 17.00 -2.37 -21.63
CA PRO A 323 15.86 -2.61 -22.53
C PRO A 323 14.85 -3.63 -21.97
N ALA A 324 15.31 -4.73 -21.39
CA ALA A 324 14.43 -5.77 -20.83
C ALA A 324 13.56 -5.22 -19.68
N PHE A 325 14.13 -4.37 -18.83
CA PHE A 325 13.38 -3.69 -17.78
C PHE A 325 12.33 -2.74 -18.37
N LYS A 326 12.71 -1.98 -19.42
CA LYS A 326 11.78 -1.09 -20.12
C LYS A 326 10.61 -1.85 -20.72
N GLU A 327 10.87 -2.98 -21.38
CA GLU A 327 9.82 -3.83 -21.98
C GLU A 327 8.88 -4.38 -20.91
N ASP A 328 9.41 -4.88 -19.80
CA ASP A 328 8.60 -5.33 -18.66
C ASP A 328 7.74 -4.19 -18.10
N PHE A 329 8.31 -2.99 -17.93
CA PHE A 329 7.55 -1.83 -17.44
C PHE A 329 6.45 -1.41 -18.42
N LEU A 330 6.74 -1.41 -19.72
CA LEU A 330 5.76 -1.13 -20.77
C LEU A 330 4.62 -2.16 -20.80
N SER A 331 4.88 -3.41 -20.40
CA SER A 331 3.85 -4.46 -20.33
C SER A 331 2.79 -4.22 -19.25
N LEU A 332 3.07 -3.33 -18.29
CA LEU A 332 2.15 -2.92 -17.22
C LEU A 332 1.24 -1.76 -17.64
N LEU A 333 1.41 -1.22 -18.86
CA LEU A 333 0.66 -0.08 -19.38
C LEU A 333 -0.29 -0.50 -20.50
N ASP A 334 -1.43 0.18 -20.60
CA ASP A 334 -2.35 0.06 -21.72
C ASP A 334 -1.73 0.69 -22.97
N HIS A 335 -1.67 -0.04 -24.09
CA HIS A 335 -1.21 0.51 -25.36
C HIS A 335 -2.42 0.91 -26.24
N LYS A 336 -2.65 2.22 -26.40
CA LYS A 336 -3.77 2.79 -27.18
C LYS A 336 -3.25 3.81 -28.18
N ASN A 337 -3.64 3.68 -29.45
CA ASN A 337 -3.30 4.66 -30.50
C ASN A 337 -1.81 5.01 -30.65
N LYS A 338 -0.89 4.05 -30.39
CA LYS A 338 0.58 4.24 -30.35
C LYS A 338 1.12 5.01 -29.15
N HIS A 339 0.28 5.25 -28.14
CA HIS A 339 0.65 5.85 -26.87
C HIS A 339 0.45 4.83 -25.74
N TYR A 340 1.26 4.95 -24.69
CA TYR A 340 1.08 4.16 -23.47
C TYR A 340 0.24 4.96 -22.49
N HIS A 341 -0.66 4.29 -21.79
CA HIS A 341 -1.53 4.89 -20.79
C HIS A 341 -1.51 4.04 -19.53
N LEU A 342 -1.79 4.66 -18.39
CA LEU A 342 -2.17 3.87 -17.21
C LEU A 342 -3.37 2.99 -17.53
N SER A 343 -3.32 1.75 -17.03
CA SER A 343 -4.49 0.89 -17.06
C SER A 343 -5.63 1.55 -16.27
N LEU A 344 -6.89 1.29 -16.64
CA LEU A 344 -8.02 1.81 -15.87
C LEU A 344 -8.02 1.29 -14.42
N SER A 345 -7.48 0.09 -14.19
CA SER A 345 -7.26 -0.44 -12.84
C SER A 345 -6.32 0.45 -12.04
N ASP A 346 -5.21 0.90 -12.61
CA ASP A 346 -4.22 1.71 -11.88
C ASP A 346 -4.65 3.17 -11.79
N ALA A 347 -5.23 3.73 -12.85
CA ALA A 347 -5.64 5.13 -12.92
C ALA A 347 -6.60 5.52 -11.78
N LEU A 348 -7.49 4.60 -11.38
CA LEU A 348 -8.41 4.82 -10.26
C LEU A 348 -7.70 4.97 -8.90
N TYR A 349 -6.55 4.34 -8.72
CA TYR A 349 -5.76 4.34 -7.48
C TYR A 349 -4.51 5.21 -7.58
N GLU A 350 -4.29 5.87 -8.72
CA GLU A 350 -3.11 6.68 -8.98
C GLU A 350 -3.38 8.16 -8.66
N ILE A 351 -2.61 8.67 -7.69
CA ILE A 351 -2.77 10.01 -7.11
C ILE A 351 -1.46 10.79 -7.16
N ASP A 352 -0.33 10.20 -6.81
CA ASP A 352 0.97 10.88 -6.69
C ASP A 352 2.09 10.21 -7.50
N GLY A 353 1.76 9.20 -8.30
CA GLY A 353 2.72 8.31 -8.97
C GLY A 353 2.94 7.00 -8.19
N ALA A 354 2.29 6.79 -7.05
CA ALA A 354 2.49 5.61 -6.21
C ALA A 354 2.33 4.27 -6.92
N GLN A 355 1.34 4.11 -7.81
CA GLN A 355 1.12 2.84 -8.51
C GLN A 355 2.21 2.60 -9.53
N ILE A 356 2.57 3.64 -10.30
CA ILE A 356 3.66 3.57 -11.26
C ILE A 356 5.00 3.25 -10.56
N LEU A 357 5.26 3.89 -9.43
CA LEU A 357 6.47 3.70 -8.65
C LEU A 357 6.50 2.32 -7.98
N PHE A 358 5.36 1.81 -7.54
CA PHE A 358 5.25 0.43 -7.07
C PHE A 358 5.64 -0.56 -8.16
N HIS A 359 5.11 -0.41 -9.38
CA HIS A 359 5.50 -1.21 -10.53
C HIS A 359 7.00 -1.12 -10.82
N PHE A 360 7.57 0.08 -10.74
CA PHE A 360 9.02 0.29 -10.87
C PHE A 360 9.82 -0.49 -9.82
N TYR A 361 9.49 -0.37 -8.54
CA TYR A 361 10.19 -1.07 -7.46
C TYR A 361 10.04 -2.59 -7.55
N TYR A 362 8.85 -3.06 -7.91
CA TYR A 362 8.60 -4.48 -8.17
C TYR A 362 9.53 -5.03 -9.25
N LEU A 363 9.63 -4.32 -10.39
CA LEU A 363 10.52 -4.72 -11.47
C LEU A 363 11.99 -4.65 -11.06
N CYS A 364 12.40 -3.69 -10.25
CA CYS A 364 13.76 -3.65 -9.73
C CYS A 364 14.10 -4.90 -8.92
N MET A 365 13.21 -5.31 -8.00
CA MET A 365 13.39 -6.53 -7.21
C MET A 365 13.44 -7.78 -8.10
N LYS A 366 12.53 -7.89 -9.07
CA LYS A 366 12.51 -8.97 -10.07
C LYS A 366 13.82 -9.07 -10.84
N HIS A 367 14.33 -7.95 -11.36
CA HIS A 367 15.56 -7.91 -12.16
C HIS A 367 16.84 -8.04 -11.33
N SER A 368 16.81 -7.69 -10.04
CA SER A 368 17.93 -7.90 -9.10
C SER A 368 17.98 -9.32 -8.52
N GLY A 369 16.99 -10.18 -8.78
CA GLY A 369 16.94 -11.53 -8.24
C GLY A 369 16.62 -11.59 -6.74
N HIS A 370 16.08 -10.51 -6.16
CA HIS A 370 15.58 -10.49 -4.78
C HIS A 370 14.12 -10.97 -4.76
N PRO A 371 13.81 -12.13 -4.16
CA PRO A 371 12.49 -12.75 -4.24
C PRO A 371 11.50 -12.24 -3.17
N ILE A 372 11.90 -11.26 -2.36
CA ILE A 372 11.13 -10.80 -1.20
C ILE A 372 10.50 -9.45 -1.54
N TYR A 373 9.17 -9.38 -1.49
CA TYR A 373 8.36 -8.29 -2.08
C TYR A 373 7.60 -7.46 -1.03
N TYR A 374 8.21 -7.19 0.13
CA TYR A 374 7.47 -6.54 1.23
C TYR A 374 7.25 -5.04 1.05
N ASN A 375 7.92 -4.39 0.06
CA ASN A 375 7.87 -2.94 -0.18
C ASN A 375 8.14 -2.11 1.10
N MET A 376 8.78 -2.72 2.11
CA MET A 376 9.06 -2.10 3.39
C MET A 376 10.21 -1.11 3.25
N ALA A 377 11.19 -1.39 2.38
CA ALA A 377 12.30 -0.47 2.16
C ALA A 377 11.82 0.92 1.69
N PRO A 378 11.04 1.05 0.60
CA PRO A 378 10.53 2.35 0.17
C PRO A 378 9.56 2.99 1.16
N PHE A 379 8.79 2.21 1.91
CA PHE A 379 7.93 2.74 2.98
C PHE A 379 8.76 3.38 4.10
N LEU A 380 9.81 2.68 4.57
CA LEU A 380 10.64 3.12 5.69
C LEU A 380 11.56 4.27 5.34
N SER A 381 12.33 4.16 4.25
CA SER A 381 13.26 5.22 3.85
C SER A 381 12.58 6.38 3.14
N GLY A 382 11.34 6.21 2.69
CA GLY A 382 10.71 7.12 1.76
C GLY A 382 11.09 6.79 0.32
N ARG A 383 10.55 7.54 -0.63
CA ARG A 383 10.80 7.33 -2.06
C ARG A 383 11.82 8.36 -2.55
N ASP A 384 12.91 7.90 -3.18
CA ASP A 384 13.86 8.79 -3.88
C ASP A 384 13.26 9.15 -5.25
N VAL A 385 12.28 10.04 -5.22
CA VAL A 385 11.45 10.46 -6.35
C VAL A 385 11.49 11.96 -6.48
N HIS A 386 11.60 12.41 -7.72
CA HIS A 386 11.72 13.79 -8.08
C HIS A 386 10.78 14.11 -9.23
N THR A 387 10.25 15.32 -9.26
CA THR A 387 9.33 15.75 -10.30
C THR A 387 9.71 17.09 -10.88
N LYS A 388 9.20 17.36 -12.08
CA LYS A 388 9.30 18.65 -12.75
C LYS A 388 8.05 18.88 -13.58
N LYS A 389 7.38 20.01 -13.33
CA LYS A 389 6.25 20.45 -14.13
C LYS A 389 6.74 20.91 -15.51
N LEU A 390 6.26 20.27 -16.58
CA LEU A 390 6.61 20.59 -17.97
C LEU A 390 5.52 21.45 -18.65
N ALA A 391 4.26 21.20 -18.32
CA ALA A 391 3.09 21.97 -18.77
C ALA A 391 2.00 21.93 -17.68
N GLU A 392 0.82 22.50 -17.95
CA GLU A 392 -0.29 22.57 -16.99
C GLU A 392 -0.61 21.20 -16.35
N ASP A 393 -0.69 20.16 -17.17
CA ASP A 393 -1.02 18.78 -16.76
C ASP A 393 0.05 17.75 -17.12
N VAL A 394 1.24 18.19 -17.52
CA VAL A 394 2.33 17.29 -17.92
C VAL A 394 3.46 17.41 -16.94
N TRP A 395 3.79 16.29 -16.31
CA TRP A 395 4.87 16.16 -15.35
C TRP A 395 5.94 15.22 -15.87
N GLU A 396 7.19 15.55 -15.58
CA GLU A 396 8.29 14.62 -15.66
C GLU A 396 8.54 14.05 -14.27
N ILE A 397 8.61 12.73 -14.18
CA ILE A 397 8.86 11.98 -12.94
C ILE A 397 10.16 11.22 -13.11
N GLN A 398 11.03 11.30 -12.10
CA GLN A 398 12.28 10.57 -12.00
C GLN A 398 12.32 9.84 -10.66
N ALA A 399 12.60 8.55 -10.70
CA ALA A 399 12.70 7.70 -9.53
C ALA A 399 14.03 6.94 -9.50
N PHE A 400 14.53 6.69 -8.31
CA PHE A 400 15.72 5.90 -8.06
C PHE A 400 15.41 4.75 -7.12
N TYR A 401 15.92 3.56 -7.43
CA TYR A 401 15.85 2.41 -6.53
C TYR A 401 16.93 1.39 -6.83
N GLN A 402 17.68 0.99 -5.81
CA GLN A 402 18.86 0.13 -5.97
C GLN A 402 19.81 0.70 -7.03
N GLN A 403 20.25 -0.13 -7.98
CA GLN A 403 21.05 0.30 -9.13
C GLN A 403 20.21 0.81 -10.31
N TYR A 404 18.89 1.00 -10.17
CA TYR A 404 18.04 1.43 -11.28
C TYR A 404 17.55 2.87 -11.11
N THR A 405 17.32 3.52 -12.26
CA THR A 405 16.53 4.75 -12.35
C THR A 405 15.47 4.62 -13.44
N LEU A 406 14.31 5.23 -13.19
CA LEU A 406 13.21 5.39 -14.13
C LEU A 406 12.92 6.88 -14.31
N ARG A 407 12.83 7.34 -15.56
CA ARG A 407 12.34 8.68 -15.91
C ARG A 407 11.25 8.57 -16.96
N PHE A 408 10.15 9.29 -16.80
CA PHE A 408 9.05 9.32 -17.77
C PHE A 408 8.28 10.64 -17.68
N LYS A 409 7.48 10.91 -18.70
CA LYS A 409 6.48 11.97 -18.69
C LYS A 409 5.10 11.38 -18.46
N TRP A 410 4.29 12.07 -17.67
CA TRP A 410 2.91 11.70 -17.40
C TRP A 410 2.00 12.90 -17.62
N ASN A 411 1.00 12.71 -18.47
CA ASN A 411 -0.14 13.62 -18.58
C ASN A 411 -1.22 13.19 -17.57
N VAL A 412 -1.39 13.95 -16.50
CA VAL A 412 -2.26 13.56 -15.38
C VAL A 412 -3.76 13.65 -15.70
N VAL A 413 -4.12 14.24 -16.85
CA VAL A 413 -5.51 14.34 -17.34
C VAL A 413 -5.87 13.19 -18.30
N THR A 414 -4.93 12.80 -19.17
CA THR A 414 -5.15 11.77 -20.20
C THR A 414 -4.58 10.40 -19.83
N ASP A 415 -3.85 10.34 -18.72
CA ASP A 415 -3.08 9.19 -18.25
C ASP A 415 -2.00 8.71 -19.21
N GLU A 416 -1.67 9.50 -20.23
CA GLU A 416 -0.62 9.18 -21.18
C GLU A 416 0.75 9.19 -20.49
N ILE A 417 1.50 8.11 -20.69
CA ILE A 417 2.88 7.94 -20.25
C ILE A 417 3.78 7.90 -21.50
N SER A 418 4.79 8.75 -21.52
CA SER A 418 5.72 8.88 -22.66
C SER A 418 7.16 9.10 -22.19
N ASP A 419 8.09 9.08 -23.15
CA ASP A 419 9.52 9.35 -22.92
C ASP A 419 10.15 8.51 -21.79
N ILE A 420 9.76 7.24 -21.70
CA ILE A 420 10.24 6.31 -20.68
C ILE A 420 11.72 5.97 -20.92
N ILE A 421 12.55 6.24 -19.93
CA ILE A 421 13.98 5.96 -19.89
C ILE A 421 14.28 5.16 -18.62
N THR A 422 14.93 4.02 -18.77
CA THR A 422 15.35 3.15 -17.66
C THR A 422 16.84 2.87 -17.76
N ARG A 423 17.58 3.08 -16.67
CA ARG A 423 19.05 2.95 -16.66
C ARG A 423 19.59 2.32 -15.39
N THR A 424 20.81 1.78 -15.49
CA THR A 424 21.68 1.34 -14.39
C THR A 424 23.02 2.05 -14.36
#